data_AF-A0A2V9R8L4-F1
#
_entry.id   AF-A0A2V9R8L4-F1
#
_cell.length_a   1.000
_cell.length_b   1.000
_cell.length_c   1.000
_cell.angle_alpha   90.00
_cell.angle_beta   90.00
_cell.angle_gamma   90.00
#
_symmetry.space_group_name_H-M   'P 1'
#
loop_
_entity.id
_entity.type
_entity.pdbx_description
1 polymer ?
#
loop_
_entity_poly.entity_id
_entity_poly.type
_entity_poly.pdbx_seq_one_letter_code
_entity_poly.pdbx_strand_id
1 'polypeptide(L)'
;MDIRIRVPSIPKPEAGIRMLVEQAPRAEACAEQMLERCRPGLAWFHTAYRRLATVAVALLTLWMLVHVVFGANGMVVYRQKRTEYQNLRQEVDDLQHQNDKYSAQIKALQSDPNTIEKEAREQLHYARPGEVIYVEPPPPPGQKPRLDSARK
;
A
#
# COMPACT_ATOMS: atom_id res chain seq x y z
N MET A 1 86.51 38.25 16.63
CA MET A 1 86.05 37.25 17.61
C MET A 1 85.60 36.03 16.82
N ASP A 2 86.42 34.98 16.74
CA ASP A 2 86.12 33.77 15.96
C ASP A 2 85.31 32.78 16.78
N ILE A 3 84.10 32.45 16.29
CA ILE A 3 83.21 31.48 16.93
C ILE A 3 83.47 30.12 16.26
N ARG A 4 84.16 29.21 16.97
CA ARG A 4 84.27 27.80 16.54
C ARG A 4 83.00 27.04 16.91
N ILE A 5 82.24 26.64 15.90
CA ILE A 5 81.10 25.73 16.07
C ILE A 5 81.64 24.29 16.22
N ARG A 6 81.30 23.63 17.32
CA ARG A 6 81.57 22.21 17.57
C ARG A 6 80.44 21.38 16.95
N VAL A 7 80.73 20.65 15.87
CA VAL A 7 79.77 19.75 15.24
C VAL A 7 79.79 18.40 15.98
N PRO A 8 78.64 17.87 16.43
CA PRO A 8 78.57 16.54 17.04
C PRO A 8 78.80 15.45 15.98
N SER A 9 79.64 14.47 16.32
CA SER A 9 79.93 13.34 15.44
C SER A 9 78.74 12.38 15.36
N ILE A 10 78.24 12.15 14.15
CA ILE A 10 77.16 11.20 13.88
C ILE A 10 77.70 9.78 14.10
N PRO A 11 77.05 8.93 14.93
CA PRO A 11 77.50 7.56 15.15
C PRO A 11 77.37 6.73 13.87
N LYS A 12 78.31 5.81 13.65
CA LYS A 12 78.33 4.96 12.45
C LYS A 12 77.08 4.07 12.38
N PRO A 13 76.45 3.92 11.19
CA PRO A 13 75.17 3.22 11.04
C PRO A 13 75.22 1.74 11.44
N GLU A 14 76.39 1.11 11.38
CA GLU A 14 76.57 -0.30 11.73
C GLU A 14 76.41 -0.59 13.23
N ALA A 15 76.71 0.39 14.09
CA ALA A 15 76.53 0.25 15.54
C ALA A 15 75.05 0.18 15.93
N GLY A 16 74.20 0.95 15.23
CA GLY A 16 72.75 0.91 15.43
C GLY A 16 72.15 -0.42 14.99
N ILE A 17 72.59 -0.97 13.86
CA ILE A 17 72.08 -2.25 13.33
C ILE A 17 72.43 -3.40 14.28
N ARG A 18 73.66 -3.42 14.83
CA ARG A 18 74.07 -4.46 15.78
C ARG A 18 73.29 -4.39 17.10
N MET A 19 73.01 -3.18 17.61
CA MET A 19 72.19 -3.05 18.82
C MET A 19 70.74 -3.51 18.62
N LEU A 20 70.16 -3.27 17.43
CA LEU A 20 68.81 -3.76 17.13
C LEU A 20 68.77 -5.28 17.00
N VAL A 21 69.78 -5.88 16.37
CA VAL A 21 69.90 -7.35 16.25
C VAL A 21 70.12 -8.01 17.60
N GLU A 22 70.91 -7.41 18.49
CA GLU A 22 71.16 -7.97 19.83
C GLU A 22 69.93 -7.85 20.75
N GLN A 23 69.07 -6.85 20.52
CA GLN A 23 67.80 -6.69 21.23
C GLN A 23 66.62 -7.45 20.61
N ALA A 24 66.72 -7.90 19.36
CA ALA A 24 65.69 -8.68 18.68
C ALA A 24 65.18 -9.89 19.51
N PRO A 25 66.03 -10.76 20.09
CA PRO A 25 65.55 -11.92 20.85
C PRO A 25 64.81 -11.53 22.15
N ARG A 26 65.13 -10.37 22.74
CA ARG A 26 64.41 -9.86 23.91
C ARG A 26 63.08 -9.23 23.54
N ALA A 27 63.01 -8.57 22.38
CA ALA A 27 61.77 -8.03 21.86
C ALA A 27 60.76 -9.15 21.53
N GLU A 28 61.23 -10.24 20.93
CA GLU A 28 60.42 -11.42 20.65
C GLU A 28 59.95 -12.11 21.93
N ALA A 29 60.81 -12.31 22.92
CA ALA A 29 60.42 -12.90 24.20
C ALA A 29 59.41 -12.03 24.98
N CYS A 30 59.56 -10.70 24.95
CA CYS A 30 58.62 -9.77 25.55
C CYS A 30 57.27 -9.77 24.80
N ALA A 31 57.31 -9.81 23.47
CA ALA A 31 56.11 -9.88 22.63
C ALA A 31 55.30 -11.15 22.90
N GLU A 32 55.96 -12.31 22.98
CA GLU A 32 55.34 -13.60 23.32
C GLU A 32 54.74 -13.57 24.74
N GLN A 33 55.46 -13.02 25.72
CA GLN A 33 55.00 -12.93 27.10
C GLN A 33 53.80 -11.98 27.26
N MET A 34 53.76 -10.88 26.50
CA MET A 34 52.59 -10.00 26.43
C MET A 34 51.41 -10.67 25.70
N LEU A 35 51.67 -11.42 24.63
CA LEU A 35 50.63 -12.12 23.87
C LEU A 35 49.93 -13.17 24.73
N GLU A 36 50.68 -13.97 25.49
CA GLU A 36 50.10 -14.97 26.41
C GLU A 36 49.25 -14.34 27.50
N ARG A 37 49.67 -13.19 28.03
CA ARG A 37 48.93 -12.43 29.04
C ARG A 37 47.61 -11.87 28.48
N CYS A 38 47.62 -11.45 27.22
CA CYS A 38 46.47 -10.84 26.55
C CYS A 38 45.54 -11.84 25.85
N ARG A 39 46.00 -13.07 25.60
CA ARG A 39 45.26 -14.16 24.94
C ARG A 39 43.88 -14.45 25.57
N PRO A 40 43.74 -14.56 26.92
CA PRO A 40 42.43 -14.82 27.52
C PRO A 40 41.50 -13.60 27.44
N GLY A 41 42.05 -12.39 27.47
CA GLY A 41 41.29 -11.16 27.28
C GLY A 41 40.65 -11.11 25.89
N LEU A 42 41.44 -11.37 24.84
CA LEU A 42 40.96 -11.36 23.46
C LEU A 42 39.85 -12.40 23.20
N ALA A 43 40.01 -13.62 23.73
CA ALA A 43 39.00 -14.67 23.57
C ALA A 43 37.69 -14.35 24.32
N TRP A 44 37.80 -13.73 25.50
CA TRP A 44 36.65 -13.23 26.25
C TRP A 44 35.94 -12.08 25.52
N PHE A 45 36.69 -11.13 24.96
CA PHE A 45 36.14 -10.06 24.13
C PHE A 45 35.43 -10.62 22.90
N HIS A 46 36.03 -11.59 22.19
CA HIS A 46 35.43 -12.17 20.99
C HIS A 46 34.12 -12.93 21.28
N THR A 47 34.06 -13.68 22.39
CA THR A 47 32.83 -14.39 22.79
C THR A 47 31.75 -13.43 23.29
N ALA A 48 32.11 -12.38 24.04
CA ALA A 48 31.19 -11.32 24.44
C ALA A 48 30.65 -10.55 23.23
N TYR A 49 31.52 -10.20 22.28
CA TYR A 49 31.15 -9.47 21.07
C TYR A 49 30.25 -10.31 20.15
N ARG A 50 30.49 -11.63 20.03
CA ARG A 50 29.58 -12.55 19.32
C ARG A 50 28.19 -12.60 19.94
N ARG A 51 28.09 -12.62 21.27
CA ARG A 51 26.79 -12.59 21.97
C ARG A 51 26.07 -11.27 21.76
N LEU A 52 26.77 -10.14 21.83
CA LEU A 52 26.20 -8.82 21.53
C LEU A 52 25.76 -8.71 20.06
N ALA A 53 26.58 -9.19 19.12
CA ALA A 53 26.25 -9.17 17.70
C ALA A 53 25.00 -10.01 17.39
N THR A 54 24.88 -11.21 17.98
CA THR A 54 23.70 -12.06 17.80
C THR A 54 22.44 -11.42 18.38
N VAL A 55 22.51 -10.79 19.56
CA VAL A 55 21.39 -10.05 20.14
C VAL A 55 21.02 -8.84 19.26
N ALA A 56 22.00 -8.09 18.77
CA ALA A 56 21.76 -6.95 17.89
C ALA A 56 21.07 -7.37 16.58
N VAL A 57 21.52 -8.47 15.96
CA VAL A 57 20.88 -9.02 14.75
C VAL A 57 19.47 -9.51 15.05
N ALA A 58 19.24 -10.17 16.19
CA ALA A 58 17.92 -10.61 16.61
C ALA A 58 16.95 -9.44 16.84
N LEU A 59 17.41 -8.37 17.47
CA LEU A 59 16.62 -7.15 17.66
C LEU A 59 16.33 -6.45 16.32
N LEU A 60 17.31 -6.36 15.43
CA LEU A 60 17.14 -5.78 14.10
C LEU A 60 16.11 -6.56 13.28
N THR A 61 16.21 -7.89 13.28
CA THR A 61 15.26 -8.76 12.57
C THR A 61 13.86 -8.65 13.16
N LEU A 62 13.72 -8.63 14.49
CA LEU A 62 12.43 -8.43 15.14
C LEU A 62 11.82 -7.07 14.80
N TRP A 63 12.62 -6.00 14.85
CA TRP A 63 12.20 -4.66 14.49
C TRP A 63 11.73 -4.58 13.04
N MET A 64 12.49 -5.18 12.12
CA MET A 64 12.14 -5.24 10.70
C MET A 64 10.85 -6.04 10.48
N LEU A 65 10.67 -7.16 11.18
CA LEU A 65 9.45 -7.97 11.11
C LEU A 65 8.22 -7.16 11.53
N VAL A 66 8.31 -6.44 12.65
CA VAL A 66 7.26 -5.54 13.14
C VAL A 66 7.00 -4.45 12.08
N HIS A 67 8.03 -3.77 11.59
CA HIS A 67 7.86 -2.71 10.61
C HIS A 67 7.23 -3.19 9.29
N VAL A 68 7.53 -4.41 8.84
CA VAL A 68 6.92 -4.99 7.64
C VAL A 68 5.44 -5.34 7.87
N VAL A 69 5.12 -5.92 9.03
CA VAL A 69 3.73 -6.30 9.37
C VAL A 69 2.85 -5.07 9.61
N PHE A 70 3.39 -4.01 10.21
CA PHE A 70 2.69 -2.76 10.54
C PHE A 70 2.90 -1.64 9.52
N GLY A 71 3.69 -1.86 8.47
CA GLY A 71 3.98 -0.84 7.45
C GLY A 71 2.81 -0.51 6.53
N ALA A 72 3.02 0.43 5.61
CA ALA A 72 2.00 0.92 4.67
C ALA A 72 1.33 -0.18 3.82
N ASN A 73 2.00 -1.32 3.63
CA ASN A 73 1.49 -2.50 2.91
C ASN A 73 1.24 -3.72 3.84
N GLY A 74 1.12 -3.49 5.14
CA GLY A 74 0.97 -4.53 6.16
C GLY A 74 -0.38 -5.23 6.16
N MET A 75 -0.53 -6.24 7.01
CA MET A 75 -1.76 -7.06 7.11
C MET A 75 -3.01 -6.23 7.44
N VAL A 76 -2.85 -5.12 8.16
CA VAL A 76 -3.98 -4.26 8.57
C VAL A 76 -4.63 -3.59 7.35
N VAL A 77 -3.83 -2.98 6.47
CA VAL A 77 -4.33 -2.33 5.25
C VAL A 77 -4.88 -3.38 4.28
N TYR A 78 -4.24 -4.54 4.19
CA TYR A 78 -4.74 -5.64 3.38
C TYR A 78 -6.15 -6.07 3.79
N ARG A 79 -6.41 -6.20 5.10
CA ARG A 79 -7.75 -6.56 5.60
C ARG A 79 -8.80 -5.53 5.22
N GLN A 80 -8.49 -4.24 5.38
CA GLN A 80 -9.43 -3.17 5.01
C GLN A 80 -9.73 -3.17 3.52
N LYS A 81 -8.69 -3.28 2.68
CA LYS A 81 -8.83 -3.35 1.22
C LYS A 81 -9.56 -4.61 0.75
N ARG A 82 -9.39 -5.73 1.47
CA ARG A 82 -10.10 -6.97 1.17
C ARG A 82 -11.60 -6.84 1.41
N THR A 83 -12.00 -6.22 2.51
CA THR A 83 -13.42 -5.98 2.82
C THR A 83 -14.04 -5.00 1.81
N GLU A 84 -13.34 -3.90 1.51
CA GLU A 84 -13.78 -2.93 0.51
C GLU A 84 -13.96 -3.58 -0.87
N TYR A 85 -12.99 -4.40 -1.30
CA TYR A 85 -13.06 -5.16 -2.55
C TYR A 85 -14.24 -6.14 -2.57
N GLN A 86 -14.53 -6.83 -1.46
CA GLN A 86 -15.66 -7.75 -1.36
C GLN A 86 -17.00 -7.02 -1.48
N ASN A 87 -17.16 -5.88 -0.80
CA ASN A 87 -18.37 -5.07 -0.88
C ASN A 87 -18.62 -4.54 -2.29
N LEU A 88 -17.58 -3.95 -2.91
CA LEU A 88 -17.68 -3.44 -4.28
C LEU A 88 -18.04 -4.55 -5.27
N ARG A 89 -17.48 -5.74 -5.08
CA ARG A 89 -17.79 -6.89 -5.93
C ARG A 89 -19.24 -7.35 -5.79
N GLN A 90 -19.77 -7.37 -4.57
CA GLN A 90 -21.19 -7.65 -4.35
C GLN A 90 -22.09 -6.61 -5.00
N GLU A 91 -21.73 -5.33 -4.93
CA GLU A 91 -22.49 -4.26 -5.57
C GLU A 91 -22.50 -4.39 -7.11
N VAL A 92 -21.36 -4.73 -7.72
CA VAL A 92 -21.28 -5.02 -9.15
C VAL A 92 -22.17 -6.21 -9.53
N ASP A 93 -22.10 -7.31 -8.76
CA ASP A 93 -22.90 -8.50 -9.04
C ASP A 93 -24.41 -8.21 -8.91
N ASP A 94 -24.82 -7.42 -7.91
CA ASP A 94 -26.23 -7.02 -7.76
C ASP A 94 -26.70 -6.10 -8.88
N LEU A 95 -25.91 -5.09 -9.25
CA LEU A 95 -26.21 -4.20 -10.37
C LEU A 95 -26.29 -4.95 -11.69
N GLN A 96 -25.41 -5.92 -11.92
CA GLN A 96 -25.44 -6.76 -13.12
C GLN A 96 -26.75 -7.56 -13.19
N HIS A 97 -27.16 -8.16 -12.07
CA HIS A 97 -28.40 -8.92 -11.99
C HIS A 97 -29.64 -8.02 -12.16
N GLN A 98 -29.63 -6.79 -11.63
CA GLN A 98 -30.67 -5.81 -11.89
C GLN A 98 -30.73 -5.41 -13.36
N ASN A 99 -29.56 -5.19 -13.99
CA ASN A 99 -29.47 -4.85 -15.40
C ASN A 99 -30.03 -5.97 -16.29
N ASP A 100 -29.70 -7.22 -15.99
CA ASP A 100 -30.22 -8.40 -16.70
C ASP A 100 -31.75 -8.49 -16.57
N LYS A 101 -32.30 -8.22 -15.37
CA LYS A 101 -33.74 -8.18 -15.13
C LYS A 101 -34.43 -7.08 -15.93
N TYR A 102 -33.90 -5.86 -15.93
CA TYR A 102 -34.48 -4.76 -16.71
C TYR A 102 -34.36 -5.02 -18.20
N SER A 103 -33.24 -5.57 -18.66
CA SER A 103 -33.04 -5.97 -20.06
C SER A 103 -34.04 -7.04 -20.48
N ALA A 104 -34.32 -8.02 -19.63
CA ALA A 104 -35.34 -9.03 -19.88
C ALA A 104 -36.75 -8.42 -19.93
N GLN A 105 -37.08 -7.49 -19.03
CA GLN A 105 -38.36 -6.77 -19.04
C GLN A 105 -38.51 -5.94 -20.33
N ILE A 106 -37.50 -5.15 -20.70
CA ILE A 106 -37.50 -4.37 -21.94
C ILE A 106 -37.72 -5.28 -23.14
N LYS A 107 -37.02 -6.42 -23.21
CA LYS A 107 -37.22 -7.40 -24.28
C LYS A 107 -38.64 -7.97 -24.30
N ALA A 108 -39.21 -8.27 -23.13
CA ALA A 108 -40.59 -8.75 -23.03
C ALA A 108 -41.61 -7.68 -23.49
N LEU A 109 -41.44 -6.43 -23.04
CA LEU A 109 -42.25 -5.29 -23.48
C LEU A 109 -42.10 -5.02 -24.99
N GLN A 110 -40.89 -5.14 -25.54
CA GLN A 110 -40.63 -4.99 -26.98
C GLN A 110 -41.18 -6.14 -27.82
N SER A 111 -41.25 -7.36 -27.26
CA SER A 111 -41.74 -8.53 -27.99
C SER A 111 -43.25 -8.53 -28.21
N ASP A 112 -44.01 -7.73 -27.45
CA ASP A 112 -45.45 -7.58 -27.63
C ASP A 112 -45.82 -6.17 -28.14
N PRO A 113 -45.81 -5.94 -29.47
CA PRO A 113 -46.05 -4.63 -30.06
C PRO A 113 -47.43 -4.05 -29.74
N ASN A 114 -48.42 -4.87 -29.38
CA ASN A 114 -49.74 -4.40 -28.95
C ASN A 114 -49.70 -3.71 -27.58
N THR A 115 -48.82 -4.13 -26.67
CA THR A 115 -48.69 -3.53 -25.34
C THR A 115 -48.04 -2.14 -25.43
N ILE A 116 -47.04 -1.97 -26.29
CA ILE A 116 -46.43 -0.65 -26.57
C ILE A 116 -47.43 0.30 -27.22
N GLU A 117 -48.21 -0.18 -28.20
CA GLU A 117 -49.22 0.64 -28.88
C GLU A 117 -50.32 1.10 -27.91
N LYS A 118 -50.71 0.24 -26.96
CA LYS A 118 -51.69 0.58 -25.92
C LYS A 118 -51.17 1.66 -24.97
N GLU A 119 -49.97 1.48 -24.41
CA GLU A 119 -49.33 2.47 -23.53
C GLU A 119 -49.11 3.82 -24.25
N ALA A 120 -48.68 3.80 -25.51
CA ALA A 120 -48.51 5.00 -26.32
C ALA A 120 -49.84 5.72 -26.59
N ARG A 121 -50.94 5.00 -26.80
CA ARG A 121 -52.28 5.59 -26.96
C ARG A 121 -52.84 6.16 -25.66
N GLU A 122 -52.66 5.46 -24.55
CA GLU A 122 -53.22 5.84 -23.25
C GLU A 122 -52.44 6.98 -22.58
N GLN A 123 -51.10 6.90 -22.54
CA GLN A 123 -50.28 7.90 -21.83
C GLN A 123 -49.84 9.08 -22.70
N LEU A 124 -49.58 8.82 -23.99
CA LEU A 124 -48.98 9.82 -24.89
C LEU A 124 -49.99 10.37 -25.91
N HIS A 125 -51.25 9.92 -25.87
CA HIS A 125 -52.29 10.23 -26.85
C HIS A 125 -51.82 10.08 -28.30
N TYR A 126 -50.95 9.10 -28.52
CA TYR A 126 -50.29 8.90 -29.81
C TYR A 126 -51.27 8.32 -30.83
N ALA A 127 -51.34 8.92 -32.02
CA ALA A 127 -52.19 8.49 -33.12
C ALA A 127 -51.32 8.02 -34.30
N ARG A 128 -51.74 6.95 -34.99
CA ARG A 128 -51.02 6.44 -36.17
C ARG A 128 -51.18 7.43 -37.34
N PRO A 129 -50.21 7.54 -38.29
CA PRO A 129 -50.38 8.40 -39.46
C PRO A 129 -51.67 8.01 -40.22
N GLY A 130 -52.65 8.91 -40.25
CA GLY A 130 -53.98 8.68 -40.85
C GLY A 130 -55.16 8.56 -39.86
N GLU A 131 -54.92 8.50 -38.55
CA GLU A 131 -55.97 8.59 -37.52
C GLU A 131 -56.27 10.07 -37.17
N VAL A 132 -57.55 10.40 -36.97
CA VAL A 132 -58.02 11.76 -36.63
C VAL A 132 -58.51 11.77 -35.19
N ILE A 133 -57.87 12.57 -34.32
CA ILE A 133 -58.25 12.71 -32.91
C ILE A 133 -59.45 13.67 -32.82
N TYR A 134 -60.61 13.15 -32.39
CA TYR A 134 -61.80 13.98 -32.13
C TYR A 134 -61.79 14.42 -30.66
N VAL A 135 -61.60 15.72 -30.43
CA VAL A 135 -61.66 16.31 -29.08
C VAL A 135 -63.01 17.02 -28.95
N GLU A 136 -63.75 16.71 -27.88
CA GLU A 136 -65.00 17.41 -27.59
C GLU A 136 -64.72 18.91 -27.40
N PRO A 137 -65.46 19.79 -28.09
CA PRO A 137 -65.28 21.23 -27.92
C PRO A 137 -65.58 21.61 -26.48
N PRO A 138 -64.80 22.53 -25.88
CA PRO A 138 -65.01 22.96 -24.51
C PRO A 138 -66.45 23.48 -24.35
N PRO A 139 -67.14 23.14 -23.25
CA PRO A 139 -68.51 23.56 -23.04
C PRO A 139 -68.56 25.10 -23.05
N PRO A 140 -69.57 25.69 -23.70
CA PRO A 140 -69.71 27.14 -23.73
C PRO A 140 -69.76 27.69 -22.30
N PRO A 141 -69.03 28.78 -21.99
CA PRO A 141 -68.97 29.32 -20.65
C PRO A 141 -70.37 29.71 -20.19
N GLY A 142 -70.94 28.95 -19.24
CA GLY A 142 -72.23 29.27 -18.62
C GLY A 142 -73.20 28.10 -18.37
N GLN A 143 -72.95 26.89 -18.87
CA GLN A 143 -73.80 25.74 -18.54
C GLN A 143 -73.38 25.10 -17.21
N LYS A 144 -74.07 25.49 -16.13
CA LYS A 144 -74.05 24.74 -14.86
C LYS A 144 -74.63 23.34 -15.09
N PRO A 145 -74.00 22.26 -14.58
CA PRO A 145 -74.55 20.91 -14.68
C PRO A 145 -75.96 20.88 -14.06
N ARG A 146 -76.98 20.51 -14.83
CA ARG A 146 -78.32 20.30 -14.32
C ARG A 146 -78.36 18.94 -13.62
N LEU A 147 -78.20 18.93 -12.30
CA LEU A 147 -78.40 17.76 -11.45
C LEU A 147 -79.92 17.47 -11.33
N ASP A 148 -80.51 16.83 -12.35
CA ASP A 148 -81.92 16.40 -12.34
C ASP A 148 -82.10 14.94 -11.89
N SER A 149 -81.07 14.27 -11.35
CA SER A 149 -81.13 12.87 -10.92
C SER A 149 -81.65 12.65 -9.50
N ALA A 150 -82.55 13.50 -9.00
CA ALA A 150 -83.23 13.31 -7.72
C ALA A 150 -84.70 13.73 -7.78
N ARG A 151 -85.53 13.02 -8.55
CA ARG A 151 -86.95 12.93 -8.23
C ARG A 151 -87.53 11.56 -8.57
N LYS A 152 -87.92 10.89 -7.49
CA LYS A 152 -88.75 9.69 -7.42
C LYS A 152 -90.21 10.06 -7.69
#